data_AF-A0A9P5ZYC2-F1
#
_entry.id   AF-A0A9P5ZYC2-F1
#
_cell.length_a   1.000
_cell.length_b   1.000
_cell.length_c   1.000
_cell.angle_alpha   90.00
_cell.angle_beta   90.00
_cell.angle_gamma   90.00
#
_symmetry.space_group_name_H-M   'P 1'
#
loop_
_entity.id
_entity.type
_entity.pdbx_description
1 polymer ?
#
loop_
_entity_poly.entity_id
_entity_poly.type
_entity_poly.pdbx_seq_one_letter_code
_entity_poly.pdbx_strand_id
1 'polypeptide(L)'
;AILDNFGLTASQLDALRNPQPVAQEDFDKNLQFSLDIFLAKITSAQAAYTRNCAAIERNMNDVKMLSADQLKCQLEHISGVYAIKHDMCTNGYIAY
;
A
#
# COMPACT_ATOMS: atom_id res chain seq x y z
N ALA A 1 -26.43 2.04 2.45
CA ALA A 1 -25.60 1.61 3.58
C ALA A 1 -24.55 2.68 3.83
N ILE A 2 -24.50 3.25 5.03
CA ILE A 2 -23.70 4.44 5.33
C ILE A 2 -22.31 3.98 5.78
N LEU A 3 -21.29 4.27 4.97
CA LEU A 3 -19.87 3.95 5.20
C LEU A 3 -19.25 4.77 6.35
N ASP A 4 -20.01 5.67 6.98
CA ASP A 4 -19.51 6.68 7.92
C ASP A 4 -19.04 6.12 9.28
N ASN A 5 -19.15 4.79 9.51
CA ASN A 5 -18.87 4.17 10.82
C ASN A 5 -17.63 3.24 10.85
N PHE A 6 -16.78 3.24 9.81
CA PHE A 6 -15.67 2.29 9.67
C PHE A 6 -14.27 2.86 9.99
N GLY A 7 -14.17 4.07 10.55
CA GLY A 7 -12.89 4.71 10.83
C GLY A 7 -12.16 5.21 9.58
N LEU A 8 -12.88 5.38 8.47
CA LEU A 8 -12.37 5.97 7.24
C LEU A 8 -12.34 7.49 7.36
N THR A 9 -11.23 8.10 6.95
CA THR A 9 -11.13 9.57 6.87
C THR A 9 -12.04 10.10 5.76
N ALA A 10 -12.44 11.37 5.85
CA ALA A 10 -13.26 12.01 4.81
C ALA A 10 -12.62 11.90 3.40
N SER A 11 -11.29 11.99 3.32
CA SER A 11 -10.53 11.82 2.07
C SER A 11 -10.60 10.39 1.51
N GLN A 12 -10.56 9.36 2.36
CA GLN A 12 -10.71 7.97 1.93
C GLN A 12 -12.14 7.67 1.48
N LEU A 13 -13.13 8.24 2.16
CA LEU A 13 -14.54 8.09 1.79
C LEU A 13 -14.84 8.78 0.45
N ASP A 14 -14.24 9.96 0.22
CA ASP A 14 -14.34 10.66 -1.06
C ASP A 14 -13.66 9.88 -2.19
N ALA A 15 -12.45 9.36 -1.98
CA ALA A 15 -11.76 8.53 -2.96
C ALA A 15 -12.51 7.23 -3.31
N LEU A 16 -13.20 6.61 -2.34
CA LEU A 16 -14.06 5.44 -2.58
C LEU A 16 -15.32 5.80 -3.39
N ARG A 17 -15.89 6.99 -3.16
CA ARG A 17 -17.08 7.47 -3.88
C ARG A 17 -16.74 7.98 -5.29
N ASN A 18 -15.55 8.55 -5.44
CA ASN A 18 -15.05 9.20 -6.64
C ASN A 18 -13.65 8.66 -6.99
N PRO A 19 -13.54 7.40 -7.45
CA PRO A 19 -12.25 6.84 -7.79
C PRO A 19 -11.62 7.64 -8.93
N GLN A 20 -10.36 8.01 -8.75
CA GLN A 20 -9.54 8.63 -9.78
C GLN A 20 -8.74 7.51 -10.46
N PRO A 21 -9.16 6.99 -11.62
CA PRO A 21 -8.40 5.95 -12.31
C PRO A 21 -7.07 6.54 -12.76
N VAL A 22 -5.98 6.10 -12.13
CA VAL A 22 -4.63 6.40 -12.60
C VAL A 22 -4.31 5.42 -13.72
N ALA A 23 -3.98 5.93 -14.91
CA ALA A 23 -3.56 5.08 -16.01
C ALA A 23 -2.16 4.52 -15.68
N GLN A 24 -1.94 3.23 -15.99
CA GLN A 24 -0.62 2.59 -15.77
C GLN A 24 0.50 3.31 -16.56
N GLU A 25 0.13 4.03 -17.61
CA GLU A 25 1.03 4.84 -18.46
C GLU A 25 1.62 6.06 -17.72
N ASP A 26 1.00 6.47 -16.61
CA ASP A 26 1.44 7.62 -15.80
C ASP A 26 2.45 7.23 -14.72
N PHE A 27 2.80 5.95 -14.57
CA PHE A 27 3.75 5.52 -13.55
C PHE A 27 5.18 5.88 -13.95
N ASP A 28 5.91 6.50 -13.03
CA ASP A 28 7.35 6.66 -13.22
C ASP A 28 8.05 5.29 -13.19
N LYS A 29 9.22 5.19 -13.84
CA LYS A 29 9.97 3.92 -13.98
C LYS A 29 10.33 3.28 -12.64
N ASN A 30 10.58 4.10 -11.61
CA ASN A 30 10.95 3.60 -10.28
C ASN A 30 9.72 3.06 -9.54
N LEU A 31 8.56 3.72 -9.68
CA LEU A 31 7.27 3.22 -9.19
C LEU A 31 6.92 1.89 -9.84
N GLN A 32 7.00 1.81 -11.17
CA GLN A 32 6.71 0.57 -11.89
C GLN A 32 7.63 -0.58 -11.43
N PHE A 33 8.94 -0.33 -11.39
CA PHE A 33 9.90 -1.35 -10.95
C PHE A 33 9.70 -1.78 -9.49
N SER A 34 9.38 -0.83 -8.61
CA SER A 34 9.08 -1.12 -7.21
C SER A 34 7.81 -1.96 -7.04
N LEU A 35 6.77 -1.67 -7.82
CA LEU A 35 5.53 -2.44 -7.84
C LEU A 35 5.76 -3.87 -8.33
N ASP A 36 6.51 -4.05 -9.41
CA ASP A 36 6.82 -5.38 -9.96
C ASP A 36 7.51 -6.27 -8.92
N ILE A 37 8.53 -5.73 -8.26
CA ILE A 37 9.26 -6.44 -7.21
C ILE A 37 8.39 -6.73 -5.99
N PHE A 38 7.52 -5.81 -5.60
CA PHE A 38 6.61 -5.99 -4.47
C PHE A 38 5.54 -7.04 -4.76
N LEU A 39 4.90 -6.98 -5.93
CA LEU A 39 3.87 -7.93 -6.35
C LEU A 39 4.44 -9.33 -6.55
N ALA A 40 5.66 -9.46 -7.10
CA ALA A 40 6.37 -10.74 -7.17
C ALA A 40 6.65 -11.35 -5.79
N LYS A 41 6.59 -10.54 -4.72
CA LYS A 41 6.93 -10.92 -3.35
C LYS A 41 5.78 -10.69 -2.37
N ILE A 42 4.53 -10.71 -2.85
CA ILE A 42 3.34 -10.36 -2.05
C ILE A 42 3.13 -11.26 -0.82
N THR A 43 3.66 -12.48 -0.84
CA THR A 43 3.64 -13.44 0.27
C THR A 43 4.82 -13.30 1.23
N SER A 44 5.82 -12.49 0.88
CA SER A 44 7.02 -12.30 1.69
C SER A 44 6.81 -11.22 2.76
N ALA A 45 7.51 -11.36 3.88
CA ALA A 45 7.48 -10.35 4.92
C ALA A 45 8.03 -9.00 4.40
N GLN A 46 7.49 -7.90 4.93
CA GLN A 46 7.94 -6.54 4.65
C GLN A 46 9.47 -6.36 4.72
N ALA A 47 10.10 -7.01 5.68
CA ALA A 47 11.55 -7.00 5.86
C ALA A 47 12.32 -7.63 4.68
N ALA A 48 11.72 -8.58 3.95
CA ALA A 48 12.32 -9.14 2.75
C ALA A 48 12.34 -8.10 1.63
N TYR A 49 11.24 -7.40 1.36
CA TYR A 49 11.20 -6.32 0.35
C TYR A 49 12.26 -5.25 0.64
N THR A 50 12.34 -4.73 1.86
CA THR A 50 13.32 -3.71 2.25
C THR A 50 14.77 -4.16 2.01
N ARG A 51 15.10 -5.42 2.34
CA ARG A 51 16.45 -5.97 2.08
C ARG A 51 16.76 -6.06 0.58
N ASN A 52 15.77 -6.37 -0.25
CA ASN A 52 15.93 -6.41 -1.69
C ASN A 52 16.12 -5.02 -2.28
N CYS A 53 15.34 -4.03 -1.84
CA CYS A 53 15.54 -2.64 -2.26
C CYS A 53 16.96 -2.17 -1.95
N ALA A 54 17.44 -2.42 -0.73
CA ALA A 54 18.81 -2.08 -0.35
C ALA A 54 19.87 -2.81 -1.18
N ALA A 55 19.64 -4.07 -1.58
CA ALA A 55 20.56 -4.80 -2.45
C ALA A 55 20.55 -4.24 -3.88
N ILE A 56 19.39 -3.90 -4.42
CA ILE A 56 19.22 -3.34 -5.77
C ILE A 56 19.88 -1.96 -5.86
N GLU A 57 19.57 -1.04 -4.94
CA GLU A 57 20.14 0.31 -4.92
C GLU A 57 21.66 0.31 -4.74
N ARG A 58 22.23 -0.67 -4.03
CA ARG A 58 23.69 -0.82 -3.89
C ARG A 58 24.39 -1.23 -5.18
N ASN A 59 23.68 -1.90 -6.09
CA ASN A 59 24.27 -2.45 -7.32
C ASN A 59 23.85 -1.68 -8.58
N MET A 60 22.91 -0.73 -8.48
CA MET A 60 22.40 0.05 -9.60
C MET A 60 22.43 1.54 -9.28
N ASN A 61 23.23 2.31 -10.01
CA ASN A 61 23.50 3.72 -9.71
C ASN A 61 22.35 4.70 -10.05
N ASP A 62 21.26 4.23 -10.67
CA ASP A 62 20.16 5.09 -11.15
C ASP A 62 18.77 4.52 -10.81
N VAL A 63 18.70 3.69 -9.76
CA VAL A 63 17.45 3.13 -9.27
C VAL A 63 17.24 3.59 -7.85
N LYS A 64 16.08 4.20 -7.61
CA LYS A 64 15.63 4.55 -6.26
C LYS A 64 14.30 3.85 -6.01
N MET A 65 14.32 2.87 -5.12
CA MET A 65 13.15 2.06 -4.83
C MET A 65 12.25 2.80 -3.85
N LEU A 66 10.94 2.67 -4.01
CA LEU A 66 10.00 3.15 -3.00
C LEU A 66 10.09 2.26 -1.76
N SER A 67 9.98 2.88 -0.58
CA SER A 67 9.72 2.13 0.64
C SER A 67 8.36 1.44 0.51
N ALA A 68 8.14 0.35 1.21
CA ALA A 68 6.85 -0.33 1.06
C ALA A 68 5.69 0.43 1.69
N ASP A 69 5.94 1.32 2.65
CA ASP A 69 4.88 2.20 3.15
C ASP A 69 4.49 3.21 2.07
N GLN A 70 5.48 3.79 1.36
CA GLN A 70 5.22 4.64 0.20
C GLN A 70 4.49 3.88 -0.90
N LEU A 71 4.91 2.63 -1.17
CA LEU A 71 4.29 1.77 -2.16
C LEU A 71 2.85 1.41 -1.79
N LYS A 72 2.57 1.12 -0.51
CA LYS A 72 1.21 0.86 -0.03
C LYS A 72 0.34 2.11 -0.17
N CYS A 73 0.83 3.28 0.23
CA CYS A 73 0.10 4.53 0.04
C CYS A 73 -0.21 4.81 -1.44
N GLN A 74 0.76 4.55 -2.33
CA GLN A 74 0.56 4.67 -3.78
C GLN A 74 -0.46 3.64 -4.29
N LEU A 75 -0.38 2.39 -3.84
CA LEU A 75 -1.31 1.34 -4.23
C LEU A 75 -2.74 1.65 -3.75
N GLU A 76 -2.90 2.15 -2.52
CA GLU A 76 -4.19 2.62 -2.00
C GLU A 76 -4.75 3.78 -2.84
N HIS A 77 -3.89 4.72 -3.25
CA HIS A 77 -4.27 5.83 -4.12
C HIS A 77 -4.69 5.37 -5.53
N ILE A 78 -3.92 4.47 -6.14
CA ILE A 78 -4.15 3.95 -7.50
C ILE A 78 -5.39 3.05 -7.54
N SER A 79 -5.52 2.14 -6.57
CA SER A 79 -6.60 1.14 -6.56
C SER A 79 -7.89 1.64 -5.93
N GLY A 80 -7.83 2.71 -5.14
CA GLY A 80 -8.93 3.12 -4.26
C GLY A 80 -9.24 2.11 -3.14
N VAL A 81 -8.44 1.04 -3.00
CA VAL A 81 -8.63 0.01 -1.97
C VAL A 81 -7.76 0.36 -0.78
N TYR A 82 -8.41 0.81 0.29
CA TYR A 82 -7.76 1.14 1.56
C TYR A 82 -7.82 -0.03 2.54
N ALA A 83 -6.75 -0.26 3.28
CA ALA A 83 -6.78 -1.23 4.37
C ALA A 83 -7.70 -0.70 5.49
N ILE A 84 -8.77 -1.43 5.82
CA ILE A 84 -9.60 -1.15 7.00
C ILE A 84 -8.79 -1.56 8.23
N LYS A 85 -8.04 -0.61 8.80
CA LYS A 85 -7.39 -0.78 10.10
C LYS A 85 -8.42 -0.52 11.19
N HIS A 86 -9.22 -1.53 11.52
CA HIS A 86 -9.86 -1.56 12.82
C HIS A 86 -8.80 -1.99 13.84
N ASP A 87 -8.61 -1.22 14.91
CA ASP A 87 -8.10 -1.80 16.15
C ASP A 87 -9.12 -2.88 16.52
N MET A 88 -8.85 -4.13 16.15
CA MET A 88 -9.57 -5.25 16.70
C MET A 88 -9.18 -5.28 18.16
N CYS A 89 -9.95 -4.58 19.01
CA CYS A 89 -9.80 -4.66 20.45
C CYS A 89 -9.69 -6.12 20.85
N THR A 90 -8.51 -6.54 21.29
CA THR A 90 -8.25 -7.87 21.85
C THR A 90 -8.99 -8.10 23.18
N ASN A 91 -9.70 -7.09 23.69
CA ASN A 91 -10.41 -7.11 24.96
C ASN A 91 -11.91 -7.47 24.82
N GLY A 92 -12.20 -8.47 24.00
CA GLY A 92 -13.57 -8.82 23.65
C GLY A 92 -14.09 -10.16 24.16
N TYR A 93 -13.31 -11.00 24.84
CA TYR A 93 -13.84 -12.25 25.39
C TYR A 93 -13.12 -12.66 26.68
N ILE A 94 -13.62 -12.17 27.82
CA ILE A 94 -13.62 -12.98 29.04
C ILE A 94 -14.99 -13.67 29.05
N ALA A 95 -15.02 -14.95 28.70
CA ALA A 95 -16.21 -15.78 28.92
C ALA A 95 -16.20 -16.21 30.40
N TYR A 96 -17.31 -15.97 31.10
CA TYR A 96 -17.59 -16.49 32.45
C TYR A 96 -18.38 -17.79 32.33
#